data_AF-A0A6N2Z8D5-F1
#
_entry.id   AF-A0A6N2Z8D5-F1
#
_cell.length_a   1.000
_cell.length_b   1.000
_cell.length_c   1.000
_cell.angle_alpha   90.00
_cell.angle_beta   90.00
_cell.angle_gamma   90.00
#
_symmetry.space_group_name_H-M   'P 1'
#
loop_
_entity.id
_entity.type
_entity.pdbx_description
1 polymer ?
#
loop_
_entity_poly.entity_id
_entity_poly.type
_entity_poly.pdbx_seq_one_letter_code
_entity_poly.pdbx_strand_id
1 'polypeptide(L)'
;MGGQNAAVTARTFLQALDERTASAMEPSADNAIAVRLAWSEDRPMTEAAADLLRAYREVPTAQLALSGYLDIKGNVWGAIVRDGRGWVDMVTVAADAGDASCRLRAVRLVPQTTESKEGS
;
A
#
# COMPACT_ATOMS: atom_id res chain seq x y z
N MET A 1 -28.06 -5.15 -2.99
CA MET A 1 -27.68 -3.93 -2.24
C MET A 1 -26.27 -3.56 -2.67
N GLY A 2 -26.11 -2.52 -3.49
CA GLY A 2 -24.79 -2.06 -3.91
C GLY A 2 -24.10 -1.38 -2.73
N GLY A 3 -23.09 -2.02 -2.16
CA GLY A 3 -22.23 -1.40 -1.16
C GLY A 3 -21.62 -0.14 -1.75
N GLN A 4 -21.90 1.00 -1.13
CA GLN A 4 -21.23 2.25 -1.47
C GLN A 4 -19.73 2.00 -1.32
N ASN A 5 -18.99 2.07 -2.42
CA ASN A 5 -17.54 1.93 -2.40
C ASN A 5 -16.99 3.11 -1.59
N ALA A 6 -16.74 2.89 -0.30
CA ALA A 6 -16.29 3.94 0.59
C ALA A 6 -15.00 4.56 0.04
N ALA A 7 -14.87 5.89 0.14
CA ALA A 7 -13.66 6.56 -0.32
C ALA A 7 -12.46 5.97 0.43
N VAL A 8 -11.43 5.58 -0.34
CA VAL A 8 -10.17 5.07 0.22
C VAL A 8 -9.47 6.22 0.94
N THR A 9 -9.03 5.98 2.17
CA THR A 9 -8.24 6.92 2.98
C THR A 9 -7.04 6.21 3.60
N ALA A 10 -6.09 6.93 4.17
CA ALA A 10 -4.93 6.43 4.90
C ALA A 10 -5.31 5.54 6.08
N ARG A 11 -6.55 5.66 6.59
CA ARG A 11 -7.08 4.84 7.68
C ARG A 11 -7.78 3.57 7.19
N THR A 12 -8.26 3.56 5.94
CA THR A 12 -9.13 2.49 5.39
C THR A 12 -8.51 1.74 4.22
N PHE A 13 -7.37 2.18 3.69
CA PHE A 13 -6.76 1.60 2.49
C PHE A 13 -6.37 0.13 2.63
N LEU A 14 -6.04 -0.36 3.82
CA LEU A 14 -5.73 -1.78 4.04
C LEU A 14 -6.94 -2.68 3.76
N GLN A 15 -8.12 -2.25 4.20
CA GLN A 15 -9.36 -2.94 3.88
C GLN A 15 -9.59 -2.95 2.36
N ALA A 16 -9.37 -1.81 1.69
CA ALA A 16 -9.50 -1.72 0.24
C ALA A 16 -8.45 -2.59 -0.52
N LEU A 17 -7.24 -2.74 0.02
CA LEU A 17 -6.22 -3.66 -0.52
C LEU A 17 -6.68 -5.11 -0.35
N ASP A 18 -7.17 -5.49 0.83
CA ASP A 18 -7.63 -6.84 1.13
C ASP A 18 -8.82 -7.23 0.24
N GLU A 19 -9.83 -6.36 0.14
CA GLU A 19 -11.03 -6.57 -0.70
C GLU A 19 -10.65 -6.75 -2.17
N ARG A 20 -9.77 -5.89 -2.69
CA ARG A 20 -9.34 -5.98 -4.10
C ARG A 20 -8.46 -7.20 -4.36
N THR A 21 -7.62 -7.58 -3.39
CA THR A 21 -6.78 -8.78 -3.49
C THR A 21 -7.67 -10.02 -3.55
N ALA A 22 -8.71 -10.09 -2.71
CA ALA A 22 -9.66 -11.21 -2.72
C ALA A 22 -10.51 -11.26 -4.00
N SER A 23 -10.78 -10.11 -4.62
CA SER A 23 -11.57 -10.02 -5.87
C SER A 23 -10.77 -10.30 -7.15
N ALA A 24 -9.44 -10.31 -7.07
CA ALA A 24 -8.58 -10.58 -8.22
C ALA A 24 -8.72 -12.07 -8.60
N MET A 25 -9.48 -12.36 -9.67
CA MET A 25 -9.55 -13.68 -10.30
C MET A 25 -8.18 -14.01 -10.89
N GLU A 26 -7.35 -14.66 -10.08
CA GLU A 26 -5.98 -15.11 -10.36
C GLU A 26 -4.98 -13.96 -10.62
N PRO A 27 -3.81 -13.96 -9.95
CA PRO A 27 -2.72 -13.08 -10.35
C PRO A 27 -2.35 -13.39 -11.80
N SER A 28 -2.33 -12.36 -12.65
CA SER A 28 -1.73 -12.47 -13.98
C SER A 28 -0.35 -13.11 -13.81
N ALA A 29 -0.14 -14.29 -14.39
CA ALA A 29 1.01 -15.18 -14.12
C ALA A 29 2.41 -14.56 -14.31
N ASP A 30 2.49 -13.33 -14.84
CA ASP A 30 3.70 -12.57 -15.12
C ASP A 30 3.92 -11.31 -14.26
N ASN A 31 3.05 -10.98 -13.28
CA ASN A 31 3.29 -9.81 -12.42
C ASN A 31 3.14 -10.11 -10.92
N ALA A 32 4.13 -9.68 -10.13
CA ALA A 32 4.08 -9.76 -8.67
C ALA A 32 3.06 -8.78 -8.06
N ILE A 33 2.41 -7.92 -8.85
CA ILE A 33 1.52 -6.86 -8.38
C ILE A 33 0.09 -7.39 -8.28
N ALA A 34 -0.34 -7.69 -7.06
CA ALA A 34 -1.72 -8.11 -6.82
C ALA A 34 -2.71 -6.93 -6.94
N VAL A 35 -2.38 -5.78 -6.35
CA VAL A 35 -3.30 -4.63 -6.28
C VAL A 35 -2.52 -3.31 -6.33
N ARG A 36 -3.12 -2.29 -6.97
CA ARG A 36 -2.68 -0.90 -6.92
C ARG A 36 -3.84 0.01 -6.48
N LEU A 37 -3.58 0.85 -5.48
CA LEU A 37 -4.46 1.93 -5.06
C LEU A 37 -3.78 3.28 -5.29
N ALA A 38 -4.57 4.28 -5.66
CA ALA A 38 -4.16 5.67 -5.67
C ALA A 38 -5.36 6.54 -5.24
N TRP A 39 -5.12 7.48 -4.34
CA TRP A 39 -6.14 8.40 -3.83
C TRP A 39 -5.50 9.73 -3.38
N SER A 40 -6.33 10.71 -3.04
CA SER A 40 -5.90 12.01 -2.51
C SER A 40 -6.59 12.29 -1.19
N GLU A 41 -5.95 13.06 -0.32
CA GLU A 41 -6.54 13.56 0.93
C GLU A 41 -6.28 15.06 1.08
N ASP A 42 -7.29 15.80 1.54
CA ASP A 42 -7.23 17.24 1.81
C ASP A 42 -6.58 17.52 3.16
N ARG A 43 -5.36 17.01 3.35
CA ARG A 43 -4.53 17.26 4.53
C ARG A 43 -3.03 17.09 4.22
N PRO A 44 -2.15 17.59 5.10
CA PRO A 44 -0.71 17.50 4.92
C PRO A 44 -0.18 16.07 4.80
N MET A 45 0.91 15.92 4.06
CA MET A 45 1.54 14.61 3.80
C MET A 45 1.95 13.89 5.09
N THR A 46 2.44 14.63 6.08
CA THR A 46 2.95 14.09 7.34
C THR A 46 1.85 13.44 8.18
N GLU A 47 0.66 14.05 8.22
CA GLU A 47 -0.50 13.48 8.90
C GLU A 47 -1.00 12.21 8.21
N ALA A 48 -1.04 12.22 6.88
CA ALA A 48 -1.42 11.06 6.07
C ALA A 48 -0.44 9.88 6.26
N ALA A 49 0.86 10.14 6.24
CA ALA A 49 1.88 9.13 6.49
C ALA A 49 1.79 8.55 7.92
N ALA A 50 1.52 9.38 8.93
CA ALA A 50 1.35 8.92 10.31
C ALA A 50 0.14 7.99 10.46
N ASP A 51 -0.97 8.29 9.78
CA ASP A 51 -2.16 7.43 9.79
C ASP A 51 -1.93 6.11 9.04
N LEU A 52 -1.19 6.10 7.93
CA LEU A 52 -0.77 4.86 7.25
C LEU A 52 0.00 3.94 8.22
N LEU A 53 1.00 4.49 8.91
CA LEU A 53 1.81 3.72 9.86
C LEU A 53 0.99 3.22 11.05
N ARG A 54 0.01 4.02 11.51
CA ARG A 54 -0.93 3.58 12.55
C ARG A 54 -1.79 2.42 12.05
N ALA A 55 -2.34 2.51 10.85
CA ALA A 55 -3.13 1.43 10.26
C ALA A 55 -2.34 0.13 10.14
N TYR A 56 -1.07 0.20 9.69
CA TYR A 56 -0.19 -0.98 9.66
C TYR A 56 0.12 -1.54 11.05
N ARG A 57 0.25 -0.70 12.09
CA ARG A 57 0.50 -1.14 13.46
C ARG A 57 -0.65 -1.98 14.03
N GLU A 58 -1.88 -1.74 13.58
CA GLU A 58 -3.04 -2.53 13.97
C GLU A 58 -3.09 -3.91 13.29
N VAL A 59 -2.22 -4.19 12.32
CA VAL A 59 -2.09 -5.50 11.67
C VAL A 59 -0.98 -6.31 12.38
N PRO A 60 -1.31 -7.36 13.17
CA PRO A 60 -0.33 -8.02 14.03
C PRO A 60 0.83 -8.68 13.28
N THR A 61 0.61 -9.10 12.04
CA THR A 61 1.59 -9.76 11.18
C THR A 61 2.40 -8.80 10.33
N ALA A 62 2.05 -7.52 10.32
CA ALA A 62 2.73 -6.51 9.52
C ALA A 62 4.00 -6.00 10.24
N GLN A 63 5.07 -5.87 9.48
CA GLN A 63 6.36 -5.39 9.94
C GLN A 63 6.88 -4.32 8.97
N LEU A 64 7.10 -3.12 9.51
CA LEU A 64 7.75 -2.04 8.77
C LEU A 64 9.21 -2.41 8.50
N ALA A 65 9.57 -2.54 7.22
CA ALA A 65 10.93 -2.85 6.79
C ALA A 65 11.76 -1.57 6.60
N LEU A 66 11.17 -0.55 5.97
CA LEU A 66 11.79 0.77 5.81
C LEU A 66 10.74 1.87 5.77
N SER A 67 11.10 3.07 6.21
CA SER A 67 10.36 4.30 5.94
C SER A 67 11.28 5.50 5.86
N GLY A 68 10.86 6.53 5.11
CA GLY A 68 11.62 7.77 5.02
C GLY A 68 11.19 8.67 3.87
N TYR A 69 11.78 9.86 3.84
CA TYR A 69 11.65 10.78 2.71
C TYR A 69 12.40 10.24 1.49
N LEU A 70 11.76 10.28 0.33
CA LEU A 70 12.30 9.76 -0.93
C LEU A 70 12.94 10.86 -1.79
N ASP A 71 12.60 12.13 -1.53
CA ASP A 71 13.21 13.27 -2.19
C ASP A 71 13.89 14.21 -1.18
N ILE A 72 14.86 14.99 -1.67
CA ILE A 72 15.69 15.89 -0.86
C ILE A 72 14.89 17.06 -0.28
N LYS A 73 13.82 17.49 -0.97
CA LYS A 73 12.96 18.59 -0.49
C LYS A 73 12.01 18.15 0.62
N GLY A 74 11.86 16.83 0.83
CA GLY A 74 10.95 16.26 1.83
C GLY A 74 9.49 16.25 1.39
N ASN A 75 9.20 16.35 0.08
CA ASN A 75 7.83 16.40 -0.44
C ASN A 75 7.22 15.01 -0.68
N VAL A 76 8.01 13.95 -0.59
CA VAL A 76 7.58 12.57 -0.80
C VAL A 76 8.13 11.72 0.33
N TRP A 77 7.23 11.00 0.99
CA TRP A 77 7.54 9.96 1.96
C TRP A 77 7.12 8.60 1.42
N GLY A 78 7.86 7.55 1.77
CA GLY A 78 7.48 6.19 1.43
C GLY A 78 7.79 5.20 2.55
N ALA A 79 7.15 4.04 2.46
CA ALA A 79 7.43 2.90 3.32
C ALA A 79 7.29 1.58 2.57
N ILE A 80 8.05 0.59 3.04
CA ILE A 80 7.89 -0.82 2.65
C ILE A 80 7.48 -1.60 3.90
N VAL A 81 6.37 -2.32 3.80
CA VAL A 81 5.83 -3.14 4.88
C VAL A 81 5.73 -4.57 4.40
N ARG A 82 6.23 -5.50 5.20
CA ARG A 82 6.12 -6.94 4.99
C ARG A 82 5.03 -7.50 5.89
N ASP A 83 4.39 -8.58 5.49
CA ASP A 83 3.42 -9.26 6.34
C ASP A 83 3.70 -10.77 6.42
N GLY A 84 3.41 -11.36 7.57
CA GLY A 84 3.55 -12.80 7.81
C GLY A 84 2.74 -13.68 6.86
N ARG A 85 1.72 -13.15 6.17
CA ARG A 85 0.98 -13.83 5.09
C ARG A 85 1.74 -13.86 3.75
N GLY A 86 2.94 -13.27 3.69
CA GLY A 86 3.85 -13.35 2.55
C GLY A 86 3.81 -12.17 1.59
N TRP A 87 2.89 -11.22 1.74
CA TRP A 87 2.82 -10.04 0.87
C TRP A 87 3.78 -8.93 1.32
N VAL A 88 4.08 -8.02 0.38
CA VAL A 88 4.82 -6.78 0.62
C VAL A 88 4.03 -5.60 0.08
N ASP A 89 3.76 -4.62 0.93
CA ASP A 89 3.17 -3.36 0.50
C ASP A 89 4.26 -2.31 0.32
N MET A 90 4.22 -1.62 -0.82
CA MET A 90 4.96 -0.39 -1.08
C MET A 90 3.98 0.77 -1.07
N VAL A 91 4.18 1.72 -0.15
CA VAL A 91 3.33 2.92 -0.03
C VAL A 91 4.14 4.19 -0.24
N THR A 92 3.51 5.18 -0.89
CA THR A 92 4.09 6.52 -1.07
C THR A 92 3.03 7.57 -0.79
N VAL A 93 3.42 8.64 -0.10
CA VAL A 93 2.62 9.85 0.12
C VAL A 93 3.42 11.01 -0.46
N ALA A 94 2.81 11.80 -1.34
CA ALA A 94 3.43 12.98 -1.93
C ALA A 94 2.61 14.22 -1.57
N ALA A 95 3.24 15.22 -0.98
CA ALA A 95 2.64 16.53 -0.75
C ALA A 95 2.29 17.19 -2.09
N ASP A 96 1.12 17.81 -2.14
CA ASP A 96 0.79 18.75 -3.21
C ASP A 96 1.40 20.13 -2.93
N ALA A 97 1.29 21.03 -3.91
CA ALA A 97 1.78 22.39 -3.75
C ALA A 97 1.11 23.08 -2.55
N GLY A 98 1.93 23.61 -1.64
CA GLY A 98 1.44 24.29 -0.43
C GLY A 98 1.12 23.37 0.76
N ASP A 99 1.38 22.05 0.66
CA ASP A 99 1.23 21.06 1.75
C ASP A 99 -0.16 21.03 2.41
N ALA A 100 -1.19 21.52 1.71
CA ALA A 100 -2.58 21.48 2.18
C ALA A 100 -3.27 20.15 1.84
N SER A 101 -2.75 19.43 0.86
CA SER A 101 -3.25 18.13 0.42
C SER A 101 -2.09 17.20 0.05
N CYS A 102 -2.39 15.92 -0.08
CA CYS A 102 -1.43 14.94 -0.53
C CYS A 102 -2.06 13.85 -1.41
N ARG A 103 -1.20 13.20 -2.19
CA ARG A 103 -1.55 12.03 -3.01
C ARG A 103 -0.89 10.79 -2.46
N LEU A 104 -1.68 9.75 -2.26
CA LEU A 104 -1.26 8.47 -1.73
C LEU A 104 -1.30 7.40 -2.81
N ARG A 105 -0.35 6.47 -2.76
CA ARG A 105 -0.36 5.25 -3.55
C ARG A 105 0.03 4.09 -2.67
N ALA A 106 -0.62 2.95 -2.87
CA ALA A 106 -0.27 1.69 -2.26
C ALA A 106 -0.23 0.60 -3.32
N VAL A 107 0.82 -0.20 -3.32
CA VAL A 107 0.99 -1.35 -4.20
C VAL A 107 1.23 -2.57 -3.34
N ARG A 108 0.35 -3.57 -3.45
CA ARG A 108 0.54 -4.86 -2.80
C ARG A 108 1.20 -5.83 -3.77
N LEU A 109 2.33 -6.37 -3.35
CA LEU A 109 3.08 -7.41 -4.02
C LEU A 109 2.83 -8.75 -3.34
N VAL A 110 2.62 -9.80 -4.11
CA VAL A 110 2.55 -11.18 -3.61
C VAL A 110 3.63 -12.03 -4.29
N PRO A 111 4.28 -12.95 -3.55
CA PRO A 111 5.29 -13.83 -4.12
C PRO A 111 4.70 -14.62 -5.28
N GLN A 112 5.45 -14.74 -6.37
CA GLN A 112 5.12 -15.68 -7.43
C GLN A 112 5.70 -17.03 -7.00
N THR A 113 4.88 -18.08 -7.02
CA THR A 113 5.41 -19.44 -7.00
C THR A 113 6.13 -19.68 -8.32
N THR A 114 7.43 -19.44 -8.35
CA THR A 114 8.27 -20.02 -9.39
C THR A 114 8.30 -21.52 -9.09
N GLU A 115 7.66 -22.34 -9.92
CA GLU A 115 7.95 -23.77 -9.92
C GLU A 115 9.44 -23.91 -10.23
N SER A 116 10.26 -24.16 -9.20
CA SER A 116 11.63 -24.63 -9.39
C SER A 116 11.53 -25.93 -10.14
N LYS A 117 11.86 -25.91 -11.43
CA LYS A 117 12.07 -27.11 -12.23
C LYS A 117 13.42 -27.72 -11.79
N GLU A 118 13.47 -28.21 -10.55
CA GLU A 118 14.60 -29.03 -10.11
C GLU A 118 14.45 -30.40 -10.78
N GLY A 119 15.42 -30.67 -11.66
CA GLY A 119 15.42 -31.77 -12.60
C GLY A 119 15.42 -33.14 -11.93
N SER A 120 14.65 -34.02 -12.56
CA SER A 120 14.67 -35.48 -12.39
C SER A 120 15.98 -36.11 -12.82
#